data_AF-A0A3B0VEH2-F1
#
_entry.id   AF-A0A3B0VEH2-F1
#
_cell.length_a   1.000
_cell.length_b   1.000
_cell.length_c   1.000
_cell.angle_alpha   90.00
_cell.angle_beta   90.00
_cell.angle_gamma   90.00
#
_symmetry.space_group_name_H-M   'P 1'
#
loop_
_entity.id
_entity.type
_entity.pdbx_description
1 polymer ?
#
loop_
_entity_poly.entity_id
_entity_poly.type
_entity_poly.pdbx_seq_one_letter_code
_entity_poly.pdbx_strand_id
1 'polypeptide(L)'
;MATLGTTNQLEIIKAIDQGVLLAGGQLGHILLPNKFLPADYRIGEKLEVFLYLDTNDEPIATTQKPKIQLGECAYLKVADINRTGAFFEWGLPKDLLVPYAEQSYKIYPDLYYTVYMYKDSASNRLVGSIKLSKHLQELNTDFKPFQAVDLLICGKSQLGFKAVINKTHLGLIHHSDVFQTIRVGQKLKAYIKDIRPDKKINLCLNLPDAKQQGGLATKILADLIQNGGKTAMTDKSPPAEIYAKWNVSKGSYKKALGSLYKQKLITISKQEIKLISTKSD
;
A
#
# COMPACT_ATOMS: atom_id res chain seq x y z
N MET A 1 -6.35 -1.72 -23.66
CA MET A 1 -7.47 -2.69 -23.60
C MET A 1 -8.37 -2.28 -22.45
N ALA A 2 -9.68 -2.38 -22.63
CA ALA A 2 -10.65 -2.04 -21.59
C ALA A 2 -10.69 -3.16 -20.54
N THR A 3 -10.61 -2.79 -19.26
CA THR A 3 -10.58 -3.74 -18.14
C THR A 3 -11.74 -3.46 -17.18
N LEU A 4 -12.53 -4.49 -16.87
CA LEU A 4 -13.61 -4.41 -15.90
C LEU A 4 -13.06 -4.17 -14.49
N GLY A 5 -13.71 -3.32 -13.71
CA GLY A 5 -13.31 -2.97 -12.35
C GLY A 5 -12.19 -1.94 -12.27
N THR A 6 -11.81 -1.32 -13.39
CA THR A 6 -10.79 -0.26 -13.44
C THR A 6 -11.29 0.96 -14.20
N THR A 7 -10.57 2.07 -14.05
CA THR A 7 -10.73 3.28 -14.85
C THR A 7 -10.01 3.10 -16.19
N ASN A 8 -10.66 3.46 -17.28
CA ASN A 8 -10.22 3.26 -18.65
C ASN A 8 -10.44 4.54 -19.46
N GLN A 9 -9.60 4.80 -20.46
CA GLN A 9 -9.87 5.83 -21.46
C GLN A 9 -10.44 5.18 -22.72
N LEU A 10 -11.74 5.38 -22.97
CA LEU A 10 -12.46 4.74 -24.08
C LEU A 10 -13.01 5.77 -25.05
N GLU A 11 -12.97 5.44 -26.34
CA GLU A 11 -13.46 6.30 -27.42
C GLU A 11 -14.98 6.23 -27.58
N ILE A 12 -15.63 7.38 -27.80
CA ILE A 12 -17.06 7.46 -28.11
C ILE A 12 -17.30 7.06 -29.57
N ILE A 13 -18.01 5.97 -29.80
CA ILE A 13 -18.31 5.46 -31.15
C ILE A 13 -19.58 6.11 -31.70
N LYS A 14 -20.64 6.16 -30.89
CA LYS A 14 -21.98 6.56 -31.34
C LYS A 14 -22.84 7.04 -30.18
N ALA A 15 -23.66 8.06 -30.42
CA ALA A 15 -24.74 8.46 -29.53
C ALA A 15 -26.02 7.66 -29.83
N ILE A 16 -26.72 7.26 -28.76
CA ILE A 16 -28.01 6.58 -28.80
C ILE A 16 -28.95 7.24 -27.77
N ASP A 17 -30.24 6.92 -27.80
CA ASP A 17 -31.23 7.56 -26.92
C ASP A 17 -30.90 7.45 -25.43
N GLN A 18 -30.26 6.35 -25.01
CA GLN A 18 -29.96 6.03 -23.61
C GLN A 18 -28.58 6.56 -23.13
N GLY A 19 -27.74 7.09 -24.03
CA GLY A 19 -26.36 7.43 -23.71
C GLY A 19 -25.43 7.43 -24.92
N VAL A 20 -24.17 7.09 -24.68
CA VAL A 20 -23.20 6.84 -25.75
C VAL A 20 -22.62 5.44 -25.66
N LEU A 21 -22.27 4.88 -26.81
CA LEU A 21 -21.54 3.63 -26.91
C LEU A 21 -20.03 3.92 -26.98
N LEU A 22 -19.29 3.28 -26.10
CA LEU A 22 -17.84 3.37 -26.00
C LEU A 22 -17.17 2.12 -26.57
N ALA A 23 -15.98 2.31 -27.15
CA ALA A 23 -15.15 1.23 -27.69
C ALA A 23 -14.48 0.41 -26.56
N GLY A 24 -15.16 -0.65 -26.10
CA GLY A 24 -14.67 -1.57 -25.06
C GLY A 24 -13.70 -2.64 -25.55
N GLY A 25 -13.34 -2.66 -26.83
CA GLY A 25 -12.44 -3.67 -27.41
C GLY A 25 -13.02 -5.09 -27.26
N GLN A 26 -12.34 -5.96 -26.50
CA GLN A 26 -12.80 -7.33 -26.27
C GLN A 26 -14.12 -7.41 -25.48
N LEU A 27 -14.46 -6.37 -24.73
CA LEU A 27 -15.74 -6.27 -24.02
C LEU A 27 -16.90 -5.80 -24.93
N GLY A 28 -16.64 -5.59 -26.22
CA GLY A 28 -17.62 -5.10 -27.18
C GLY A 28 -17.91 -3.61 -27.02
N HIS A 29 -19.14 -3.20 -27.32
CA HIS A 29 -19.61 -1.83 -27.09
C HIS A 29 -20.14 -1.69 -25.67
N ILE A 30 -19.67 -0.67 -24.95
CA ILE A 30 -20.07 -0.43 -23.56
C ILE A 30 -20.91 0.84 -23.49
N LEU A 31 -22.07 0.76 -22.87
CA LEU A 31 -22.94 1.91 -22.67
C LEU A 31 -22.39 2.82 -21.55
N LEU A 32 -22.29 4.11 -21.83
CA LEU A 32 -22.23 5.17 -20.82
C LEU A 32 -23.59 5.88 -20.78
N PRO A 33 -24.40 5.67 -19.74
CA PRO A 33 -25.75 6.25 -19.63
C PRO A 33 -25.76 7.78 -19.61
N ASN A 34 -26.83 8.39 -20.13
CA ASN A 34 -27.03 9.84 -20.18
C ASN A 34 -26.75 10.56 -18.85
N LYS A 35 -27.20 9.99 -17.74
CA LYS A 35 -27.00 10.57 -16.39
C LYS A 35 -25.54 10.71 -15.96
N PHE A 36 -24.60 10.06 -16.65
CA PHE A 36 -23.17 10.11 -16.39
C PHE A 36 -22.38 10.73 -17.55
N LEU A 37 -23.06 11.27 -18.56
CA LEU A 37 -22.39 11.98 -19.63
C LEU A 37 -21.91 13.36 -19.14
N PRO A 38 -20.70 13.80 -19.55
CA PRO A 38 -20.33 15.20 -19.44
C PRO A 38 -21.25 16.06 -20.31
N ALA A 39 -21.40 17.34 -19.94
CA ALA A 39 -22.28 18.28 -20.64
C ALA A 39 -21.89 18.45 -22.12
N ASP A 40 -20.59 18.49 -22.39
CA ASP A 40 -20.04 18.55 -23.74
C ASP A 40 -19.29 17.25 -24.03
N TYR A 41 -19.67 16.58 -25.12
CA TYR A 41 -18.92 15.45 -25.65
C TYR A 41 -18.94 15.42 -27.18
N ARG A 42 -17.96 14.74 -27.78
CA ARG A 42 -17.81 14.58 -29.24
C ARG A 42 -17.57 13.12 -29.61
N ILE A 43 -18.27 12.65 -30.63
CA ILE A 43 -17.99 11.34 -31.23
C ILE A 43 -16.53 11.31 -31.70
N GLY A 44 -15.83 10.22 -31.42
CA GLY A 44 -14.40 10.02 -31.70
C GLY A 44 -13.46 10.51 -30.59
N GLU A 45 -13.95 11.21 -29.56
CA GLU A 45 -13.10 11.58 -28.42
C GLU A 45 -13.01 10.45 -27.37
N LYS A 46 -11.99 10.51 -26.52
CA LYS A 46 -11.82 9.55 -25.42
C LYS A 46 -12.31 10.13 -24.10
N LEU A 47 -13.11 9.33 -23.38
CA LEU A 47 -13.57 9.64 -22.03
C LEU A 47 -12.90 8.73 -21.00
N GLU A 48 -12.54 9.31 -19.86
CA GLU A 48 -12.14 8.56 -18.67
C GLU A 48 -13.39 8.01 -17.97
N VAL A 49 -13.55 6.68 -17.98
CA VAL A 49 -14.70 5.98 -17.42
C VAL A 49 -14.29 4.78 -16.57
N PHE A 50 -15.02 4.55 -15.49
CA PHE A 50 -14.93 3.31 -14.73
C PHE A 50 -15.86 2.26 -15.32
N LEU A 51 -15.36 1.03 -15.49
CA LEU A 51 -16.12 -0.09 -16.02
C LEU A 51 -16.57 -1.00 -14.88
N TYR A 52 -17.86 -1.27 -14.79
CA TYR A 52 -18.43 -2.19 -13.81
C TYR A 52 -19.58 -2.99 -14.43
N LEU A 53 -20.28 -3.77 -13.61
CA LEU A 53 -21.43 -4.57 -14.05
C LEU A 53 -22.73 -3.97 -13.55
N ASP A 54 -23.71 -3.86 -14.43
CA ASP A 54 -25.05 -3.40 -14.10
C ASP A 54 -25.86 -4.46 -13.33
N THR A 55 -27.18 -4.28 -13.22
CA THR A 55 -28.07 -5.23 -12.52
C THR A 55 -28.23 -6.56 -13.28
N ASN A 56 -27.99 -6.57 -14.60
CA ASN A 56 -28.07 -7.74 -15.47
C ASN A 56 -26.70 -8.44 -15.66
N ASP A 57 -25.67 -8.01 -14.92
CA ASP A 57 -24.29 -8.44 -15.07
C ASP A 57 -23.66 -8.12 -16.45
N GLU A 58 -24.14 -7.07 -17.11
CA GLU A 58 -23.56 -6.57 -18.34
C GLU A 58 -22.55 -5.45 -18.08
N PRO A 59 -21.42 -5.38 -18.83
CA PRO A 59 -20.47 -4.29 -18.73
C PRO A 59 -21.10 -2.93 -19.02
N ILE A 60 -20.94 -2.00 -18.10
CA ILE A 60 -21.44 -0.63 -18.18
C ILE A 60 -20.37 0.36 -17.72
N ALA A 61 -20.38 1.55 -18.32
CA ALA A 61 -19.45 2.63 -18.01
C ALA A 61 -20.10 3.70 -17.14
N THR A 62 -19.29 4.37 -16.32
CA THR A 62 -19.68 5.56 -15.58
C THR A 62 -18.50 6.52 -15.44
N THR A 63 -18.78 7.82 -15.44
CA THR A 63 -17.78 8.87 -15.12
C THR A 63 -17.67 9.11 -13.61
N GLN A 64 -18.52 8.48 -12.80
CA GLN A 64 -18.40 8.51 -11.36
C GLN A 64 -17.12 7.80 -10.91
N LYS A 65 -16.46 8.36 -9.90
CA LYS A 65 -15.21 7.82 -9.36
C LYS A 65 -15.53 6.88 -8.20
N PRO A 66 -15.30 5.56 -8.34
CA PRO A 66 -15.48 4.64 -7.23
C PRO A 66 -14.41 4.86 -6.15
N LYS A 67 -14.72 4.44 -4.92
CA LYS A 67 -13.81 4.51 -3.78
C LYS A 67 -12.74 3.39 -3.80
N ILE A 68 -12.90 2.39 -4.67
CA ILE A 68 -12.02 1.20 -4.80
C ILE A 68 -11.97 0.75 -6.26
N GLN A 69 -10.82 0.22 -6.69
CA GLN A 69 -10.62 -0.41 -8.00
C GLN A 69 -10.13 -1.85 -7.87
N LEU A 70 -10.18 -2.60 -8.97
CA LEU A 70 -9.84 -4.00 -9.02
C LEU A 70 -8.39 -4.18 -8.57
N GLY A 71 -8.17 -5.09 -7.63
CA GLY A 71 -6.86 -5.33 -7.04
C GLY A 71 -6.45 -4.35 -5.94
N GLU A 72 -7.35 -3.45 -5.52
CA GLU A 72 -7.07 -2.46 -4.48
C GLU A 72 -7.83 -2.73 -3.18
N CYS A 73 -7.41 -2.06 -2.10
CA CYS A 73 -8.14 -1.98 -0.84
C CYS A 73 -8.73 -0.59 -0.60
N ALA A 74 -9.92 -0.55 0.00
CA ALA A 74 -10.53 0.68 0.51
C ALA A 74 -11.26 0.44 1.83
N TYR A 75 -11.38 1.50 2.64
CA TYR A 75 -12.19 1.50 3.84
C TYR A 75 -13.60 1.98 3.50
N LEU A 76 -14.57 1.07 3.51
CA LEU A 76 -15.90 1.27 2.97
C LEU A 76 -16.97 1.06 4.05
N LYS A 77 -18.06 1.82 3.97
CA LYS A 77 -19.24 1.69 4.82
C LYS A 77 -20.11 0.54 4.33
N VAL A 78 -20.70 -0.22 5.24
CA VAL A 78 -21.74 -1.21 4.94
C VAL A 78 -23.07 -0.48 4.68
N ALA A 79 -23.62 -0.68 3.49
CA ALA A 79 -24.94 -0.18 3.09
C ALA A 79 -26.06 -1.09 3.61
N ASP A 80 -25.92 -2.41 3.40
CA ASP A 80 -26.94 -3.39 3.73
C ASP A 80 -26.33 -4.79 3.95
N ILE A 81 -27.09 -5.68 4.60
CA ILE A 81 -26.73 -7.09 4.78
C ILE A 81 -27.96 -7.95 4.50
N ASN A 82 -27.81 -8.94 3.63
CA ASN A 82 -28.89 -9.88 3.31
C ASN A 82 -28.38 -11.33 3.24
N ARG A 83 -29.18 -12.23 2.65
CA ARG A 83 -28.88 -13.66 2.54
C ARG A 83 -27.61 -14.00 1.73
N THR A 84 -27.13 -13.13 0.85
CA THR A 84 -25.93 -13.39 0.03
C THR A 84 -24.64 -12.87 0.67
N GLY A 85 -24.74 -11.85 1.53
CA GLY A 85 -23.58 -11.24 2.16
C GLY A 85 -23.85 -9.78 2.57
N ALA A 86 -22.76 -9.03 2.75
CA ALA A 86 -22.79 -7.61 3.06
C ALA A 86 -22.52 -6.77 1.81
N PHE A 87 -23.18 -5.63 1.69
CA PHE A 87 -23.06 -4.70 0.56
C PHE A 87 -22.36 -3.43 1.04
N PHE A 88 -21.37 -2.97 0.29
CA PHE A 88 -20.50 -1.87 0.67
C PHE A 88 -20.63 -0.68 -0.28
N GLU A 89 -20.74 0.51 0.31
CA GLU A 89 -20.83 1.79 -0.39
C GLU A 89 -19.48 2.17 -1.03
N TRP A 90 -19.23 1.66 -2.22
CA TRP A 90 -18.04 1.98 -3.03
C TRP A 90 -18.22 3.17 -3.98
N GLY A 91 -19.34 3.90 -3.92
CA GLY A 91 -19.54 5.15 -4.66
C GLY A 91 -20.16 4.99 -6.05
N LEU A 92 -20.71 3.82 -6.37
CA LEU A 92 -21.48 3.56 -7.59
C LEU A 92 -22.94 3.22 -7.25
N PRO A 93 -23.87 3.26 -8.23
CA PRO A 93 -25.29 3.02 -7.96
C PRO A 93 -25.64 1.62 -7.44
N LYS A 94 -24.83 0.61 -7.79
CA LYS A 94 -24.95 -0.77 -7.31
C LYS A 94 -23.86 -0.98 -6.28
N ASP A 95 -24.18 -1.34 -5.04
CA ASP A 95 -23.16 -1.56 -3.99
C ASP A 95 -22.28 -2.80 -4.25
N LEU A 96 -21.07 -2.78 -3.66
CA LEU A 96 -20.12 -3.87 -3.79
C LEU A 96 -20.46 -5.01 -2.83
N LEU A 97 -20.77 -6.19 -3.38
CA LEU A 97 -21.05 -7.39 -2.58
C LEU A 97 -19.75 -7.97 -1.98
N VAL A 98 -19.77 -8.22 -0.67
CA VAL A 98 -18.81 -9.07 0.06
C VAL A 98 -19.56 -10.34 0.51
N PRO A 99 -19.42 -11.46 -0.21
CA PRO A 99 -20.09 -12.72 0.14
C PRO A 99 -19.68 -13.24 1.52
N TYR A 100 -20.53 -14.01 2.19
CA TYR A 100 -20.20 -14.61 3.50
C TYR A 100 -18.92 -15.46 3.48
N ALA A 101 -18.64 -16.15 2.37
CA ALA A 101 -17.41 -16.91 2.18
C ALA A 101 -16.13 -16.05 2.26
N GLU A 102 -16.25 -14.75 2.04
CA GLU A 102 -15.17 -13.76 2.07
C GLU A 102 -15.19 -12.86 3.32
N GLN A 103 -15.96 -13.25 4.33
CA GLN A 103 -16.01 -12.60 5.64
C GLN A 103 -15.21 -13.40 6.67
N SER A 104 -14.18 -12.79 7.28
CA SER A 104 -13.38 -13.40 8.36
C SER A 104 -14.04 -13.26 9.73
N TYR A 105 -15.02 -12.37 9.86
CA TYR A 105 -15.77 -12.10 11.08
C TYR A 105 -17.13 -11.50 10.70
N LYS A 106 -18.05 -11.46 11.67
CA LYS A 106 -19.39 -10.89 11.48
C LYS A 106 -19.31 -9.39 11.17
N ILE A 107 -19.97 -8.99 10.10
CA ILE A 107 -20.12 -7.60 9.65
C ILE A 107 -21.43 -7.05 10.21
N TYR A 108 -21.45 -5.77 10.57
CA TYR A 108 -22.64 -5.06 11.02
C TYR A 108 -22.98 -3.89 10.08
N PRO A 109 -24.27 -3.60 9.85
CA PRO A 109 -24.70 -2.45 9.07
C PRO A 109 -24.14 -1.14 9.63
N ASP A 110 -24.01 -0.13 8.76
CA ASP A 110 -23.52 1.21 9.08
C ASP A 110 -22.09 1.33 9.63
N LEU A 111 -21.38 0.21 9.81
CA LEU A 111 -19.97 0.20 10.18
C LEU A 111 -19.06 0.22 8.94
N TYR A 112 -17.78 0.46 9.17
CA TYR A 112 -16.78 0.55 8.12
C TYR A 112 -15.72 -0.55 8.24
N TYR A 113 -15.35 -1.13 7.11
CA TYR A 113 -14.36 -2.21 7.03
C TYR A 113 -13.40 -2.01 5.86
N THR A 114 -12.20 -2.58 5.96
CA THR A 114 -11.26 -2.59 4.84
C THR A 114 -11.59 -3.75 3.92
N VAL A 115 -11.96 -3.44 2.69
CA VAL A 115 -12.38 -4.40 1.65
C VAL A 115 -11.33 -4.41 0.55
N TYR A 116 -10.95 -5.59 0.07
CA TYR A 116 -10.21 -5.80 -1.17
C TYR A 116 -11.16 -6.16 -2.30
N MET A 117 -11.06 -5.52 -3.47
CA MET A 117 -11.90 -5.88 -4.62
C MET A 117 -11.17 -6.83 -5.57
N TYR A 118 -11.81 -7.95 -5.90
CA TYR A 118 -11.34 -8.91 -6.88
C TYR A 118 -12.43 -9.27 -7.88
N LYS A 119 -12.03 -9.91 -8.98
CA LYS A 119 -12.96 -10.47 -9.96
C LYS A 119 -13.12 -11.95 -9.65
N ASP A 120 -14.34 -12.37 -9.35
CA ASP A 120 -14.65 -13.78 -9.14
C ASP A 120 -14.58 -14.52 -10.48
N SER A 121 -13.76 -15.58 -10.53
CA SER A 121 -13.50 -16.31 -11.78
C SER A 121 -14.70 -17.16 -12.23
N ALA A 122 -15.54 -17.61 -11.29
CA ALA A 122 -16.69 -18.46 -11.60
C ALA A 122 -17.85 -17.65 -12.19
N SER A 123 -18.15 -16.48 -11.60
CA SER A 123 -19.27 -15.63 -12.00
C SER A 123 -18.88 -14.45 -12.90
N ASN A 124 -17.59 -14.17 -13.08
CA ASN A 124 -17.06 -12.96 -13.69
C ASN A 124 -17.46 -11.64 -12.99
N ARG A 125 -18.07 -11.69 -11.80
CA ARG A 125 -18.52 -10.52 -11.07
C ARG A 125 -17.40 -9.84 -10.28
N LEU A 126 -17.53 -8.53 -10.11
CA LEU A 126 -16.70 -7.76 -9.17
C LEU A 126 -17.26 -7.95 -7.74
N VAL A 127 -16.42 -8.47 -6.85
CA VAL A 127 -16.79 -8.76 -5.47
C VAL A 127 -15.69 -8.31 -4.52
N GLY A 128 -16.07 -8.05 -3.28
CA GLY A 128 -15.17 -7.67 -2.21
C GLY A 128 -14.82 -8.82 -1.27
N SER A 129 -13.69 -8.70 -0.58
CA SER A 129 -13.28 -9.57 0.52
C SER A 129 -12.70 -8.78 1.69
N ILE A 130 -13.05 -9.15 2.92
CA ILE A 130 -12.36 -8.66 4.13
C ILE A 130 -11.28 -9.64 4.61
N LYS A 131 -11.10 -10.78 3.91
CA LYS A 131 -10.01 -11.74 4.11
C LYS A 131 -8.76 -11.28 3.37
N LEU A 132 -8.22 -10.14 3.78
CA LEU A 132 -7.13 -9.45 3.06
C LEU A 132 -5.90 -10.34 2.79
N SER A 133 -5.56 -11.25 3.70
CA SER A 133 -4.42 -12.18 3.56
C SER A 133 -4.58 -13.20 2.43
N LYS A 134 -5.78 -13.42 1.89
CA LYS A 134 -5.99 -14.23 0.68
C LYS A 134 -5.53 -13.52 -0.59
N HIS A 135 -5.49 -12.19 -0.57
CA HIS A 135 -5.34 -11.36 -1.77
C HIS A 135 -4.07 -10.52 -1.77
N LEU A 136 -3.50 -10.25 -0.59
CA LEU A 136 -2.29 -9.46 -0.41
C LEU A 136 -1.15 -10.34 0.09
N GLN A 137 0.07 -10.01 -0.34
CA GLN A 137 1.26 -10.74 0.08
C GLN A 137 1.65 -10.40 1.53
N GLU A 138 1.86 -11.42 2.36
CA GLU A 138 2.34 -11.22 3.74
C GLU A 138 3.86 -11.29 3.87
N LEU A 139 4.52 -11.86 2.86
CA LEU A 139 5.96 -12.05 2.81
C LEU A 139 6.56 -11.05 1.84
N ASN A 140 7.66 -10.42 2.26
CA ASN A 140 8.37 -9.49 1.41
C ASN A 140 9.00 -10.17 0.20
N THR A 141 8.75 -9.62 -0.99
CA THR A 141 9.46 -9.95 -2.23
C THR A 141 10.46 -8.86 -2.62
N ASP A 142 10.04 -7.58 -2.55
CA ASP A 142 10.74 -6.49 -3.25
C ASP A 142 11.07 -5.28 -2.37
N PHE A 143 10.44 -5.15 -1.20
CA PHE A 143 10.70 -4.00 -0.33
C PHE A 143 12.08 -4.06 0.29
N LYS A 144 12.64 -2.88 0.55
CA LYS A 144 13.90 -2.68 1.26
C LYS A 144 13.66 -1.94 2.59
N PRO A 145 14.49 -2.18 3.61
CA PRO A 145 14.45 -1.36 4.83
C PRO A 145 14.58 0.13 4.50
N PHE A 146 13.87 0.96 5.26
CA PHE A 146 13.81 2.42 5.15
C PHE A 146 13.15 2.97 3.88
N GLN A 147 12.56 2.11 3.05
CA GLN A 147 11.81 2.53 1.88
C GLN A 147 10.52 3.25 2.29
N ALA A 148 10.25 4.40 1.66
CA ALA A 148 8.99 5.12 1.83
C ALA A 148 7.84 4.35 1.14
N VAL A 149 6.71 4.26 1.82
CA VAL A 149 5.52 3.53 1.37
C VAL A 149 4.23 4.26 1.74
N ASP A 150 3.19 4.02 0.97
CA ASP A 150 1.83 4.46 1.27
C ASP A 150 1.08 3.33 1.99
N LEU A 151 0.43 3.67 3.10
CA LEU A 151 -0.30 2.72 3.94
C LEU A 151 -1.79 3.02 3.94
N LEU A 152 -2.58 1.94 4.00
CA LEU A 152 -3.97 1.96 4.47
C LEU A 152 -4.06 1.10 5.74
N ILE A 153 -4.39 1.69 6.88
CA ILE A 153 -4.54 0.95 8.14
C ILE A 153 -5.79 0.09 8.07
N CYS A 154 -5.63 -1.24 8.15
CA CYS A 154 -6.71 -2.19 7.91
C CYS A 154 -7.21 -2.89 9.17
N GLY A 155 -6.49 -2.81 10.28
CA GLY A 155 -6.95 -3.36 11.56
C GLY A 155 -6.03 -3.07 12.73
N LYS A 156 -6.54 -3.30 13.94
CA LYS A 156 -5.78 -3.22 15.19
C LYS A 156 -5.70 -4.60 15.83
N SER A 157 -4.55 -4.94 16.39
CA SER A 157 -4.30 -6.17 17.12
C SER A 157 -3.58 -5.86 18.45
N GLN A 158 -3.31 -6.90 19.24
CA GLN A 158 -2.51 -6.77 20.46
C GLN A 158 -1.06 -6.36 20.18
N LEU A 159 -0.51 -6.72 19.03
CA LEU A 159 0.87 -6.36 18.66
C LEU A 159 0.97 -4.93 18.12
N GLY A 160 -0.08 -4.45 17.45
CA GLY A 160 0.00 -3.17 16.75
C GLY A 160 -1.13 -2.92 15.76
N PHE A 161 -0.81 -2.19 14.70
CA PHE A 161 -1.72 -1.85 13.61
C PHE A 161 -1.30 -2.59 12.35
N LYS A 162 -2.23 -3.37 11.79
CA LYS A 162 -2.05 -3.98 10.47
C LYS A 162 -2.32 -2.93 9.39
N ALA A 163 -1.50 -2.92 8.36
CA ALA A 163 -1.61 -1.98 7.25
C ALA A 163 -1.42 -2.68 5.90
N VAL A 164 -2.16 -2.23 4.89
CA VAL A 164 -1.92 -2.54 3.48
C VAL A 164 -0.84 -1.60 2.95
N ILE A 165 0.25 -2.15 2.44
CA ILE A 165 1.41 -1.43 1.90
C ILE A 165 1.28 -1.35 0.39
N ASN A 166 1.27 -0.14 -0.17
CA ASN A 166 1.24 0.12 -1.61
C ASN A 166 0.20 -0.73 -2.37
N LYS A 167 -0.92 -1.06 -1.74
CA LYS A 167 -1.99 -1.93 -2.26
C LYS A 167 -1.61 -3.39 -2.55
N THR A 168 -0.40 -3.84 -2.21
CA THR A 168 0.12 -5.17 -2.60
C THR A 168 0.42 -6.09 -1.43
N HIS A 169 0.91 -5.55 -0.31
CA HIS A 169 1.38 -6.34 0.82
C HIS A 169 0.68 -5.99 2.12
N LEU A 170 0.81 -6.86 3.12
CA LEU A 170 0.44 -6.61 4.51
C LEU A 170 1.70 -6.40 5.36
N GLY A 171 1.63 -5.40 6.25
CA GLY A 171 2.66 -5.16 7.25
C GLY A 171 2.07 -4.78 8.61
N LEU A 172 2.97 -4.60 9.58
CA LEU A 172 2.62 -4.33 10.97
C LEU A 172 3.41 -3.12 11.51
N ILE A 173 2.69 -2.14 12.06
CA ILE A 173 3.28 -1.09 12.91
C ILE A 173 3.09 -1.55 14.37
N HIS A 174 4.17 -1.79 15.11
CA HIS A 174 4.08 -2.21 16.52
C HIS A 174 3.61 -1.06 17.41
N HIS A 175 2.85 -1.35 18.47
CA HIS A 175 2.40 -0.30 19.42
C HIS A 175 3.56 0.52 20.02
N SER A 176 4.71 -0.12 20.22
CA SER A 176 5.93 0.56 20.72
C SER A 176 6.49 1.62 19.78
N ASP A 177 6.13 1.58 18.49
CA ASP A 177 6.59 2.52 17.45
C ASP A 177 5.54 3.61 17.15
N VAL A 178 4.42 3.63 17.88
CA VAL A 178 3.29 4.54 17.63
C VAL A 178 3.28 5.67 18.65
N PHE A 179 3.71 6.86 18.22
CA PHE A 179 3.72 8.08 19.03
C PHE A 179 2.61 9.06 18.66
N GLN A 180 1.63 8.62 17.86
CA GLN A 180 0.48 9.41 17.44
C GLN A 180 -0.78 8.53 17.37
N THR A 181 -1.96 9.14 17.36
CA THR A 181 -3.20 8.39 17.18
C THR A 181 -3.31 7.85 15.75
N ILE A 182 -3.43 6.53 15.63
CA ILE A 182 -3.70 5.84 14.36
C ILE A 182 -5.13 5.27 14.40
N ARG A 183 -5.89 5.48 13.32
CA ARG A 183 -7.25 4.94 13.16
C ARG A 183 -7.32 3.93 12.02
N VAL A 184 -8.18 2.93 12.16
CA VAL A 184 -8.51 2.02 11.04
C VAL A 184 -9.16 2.81 9.92
N GLY A 185 -8.80 2.50 8.68
CA GLY A 185 -9.21 3.23 7.49
C GLY A 185 -8.35 4.45 7.14
N GLN A 186 -7.44 4.86 8.03
CA GLN A 186 -6.54 5.98 7.78
C GLN A 186 -5.55 5.64 6.67
N LYS A 187 -5.38 6.59 5.73
CA LYS A 187 -4.30 6.56 4.74
C LYS A 187 -3.16 7.47 5.21
N LEU A 188 -1.94 6.96 5.21
CA LEU A 188 -0.77 7.72 5.67
C LEU A 188 0.51 7.25 4.97
N LYS A 189 1.50 8.14 4.89
CA LYS A 189 2.85 7.79 4.45
C LYS A 189 3.65 7.24 5.63
N ALA A 190 4.47 6.25 5.35
CA ALA A 190 5.30 5.57 6.35
C ALA A 190 6.56 5.00 5.69
N TYR A 191 7.33 4.24 6.46
CA TYR A 191 8.54 3.59 6.00
C TYR A 191 8.54 2.11 6.40
N ILE A 192 9.23 1.30 5.58
CA ILE A 192 9.62 -0.05 5.99
C ILE A 192 10.66 0.08 7.11
N LYS A 193 10.37 -0.46 8.29
CA LYS A 193 11.31 -0.44 9.42
C LYS A 193 12.39 -1.49 9.21
N ASP A 194 11.95 -2.73 9.08
CA ASP A 194 12.80 -3.90 8.85
C ASP A 194 11.98 -5.04 8.23
N ILE A 195 12.70 -6.00 7.65
CA ILE A 195 12.14 -7.25 7.14
C ILE A 195 12.59 -8.34 8.09
N ARG A 196 11.62 -9.01 8.71
CA ARG A 196 11.87 -10.05 9.70
C ARG A 196 12.51 -11.30 9.06
N PRO A 197 13.13 -12.20 9.85
CA PRO A 197 13.64 -13.48 9.35
C PRO A 197 12.59 -14.34 8.64
N ASP A 198 11.32 -14.25 9.07
CA ASP A 198 10.17 -14.89 8.43
C ASP A 198 9.63 -14.13 7.22
N LYS A 199 10.38 -13.14 6.70
CA LYS A 199 10.05 -12.23 5.61
C LYS A 199 8.85 -11.31 5.85
N LYS A 200 8.25 -11.30 7.04
CA LYS A 200 7.16 -10.35 7.35
C LYS A 200 7.70 -8.93 7.48
N ILE A 201 6.85 -7.96 7.16
CA ILE A 201 7.23 -6.56 7.06
C ILE A 201 6.79 -5.79 8.30
N ASN A 202 7.76 -5.20 8.99
CA ASN A 202 7.50 -4.23 10.04
C ASN A 202 7.56 -2.81 9.47
N LEU A 203 6.72 -1.93 9.99
CA LEU A 203 6.51 -0.57 9.51
C LEU A 203 6.75 0.44 10.63
N CYS A 204 7.20 1.64 10.27
CA CYS A 204 7.27 2.78 11.17
C CYS A 204 6.75 4.04 10.49
N LEU A 205 6.10 4.92 11.27
CA LEU A 205 5.56 6.18 10.77
C LEU A 205 6.66 7.20 10.47
N ASN A 206 7.66 7.22 11.34
CA ASN A 206 8.84 8.04 11.20
C ASN A 206 10.05 7.12 11.11
N LEU A 207 10.99 7.47 10.25
CA LEU A 207 12.34 6.93 10.36
C LEU A 207 12.92 7.30 11.73
N PRO A 208 13.73 6.43 12.35
CA PRO A 208 14.55 6.83 13.49
C PRO A 208 15.29 8.12 13.14
N ASP A 209 15.11 9.13 13.98
CA ASP A 209 15.35 10.54 13.64
C ASP A 209 16.82 10.76 13.22
N ALA A 210 17.05 11.11 11.94
CA ALA A 210 18.36 11.51 11.44
C ALA A 210 18.92 12.74 12.19
N LYS A 211 18.06 13.50 12.89
CA LYS A 211 18.45 14.63 13.75
C LYS A 211 19.07 14.22 15.08
N GLN A 212 18.70 13.08 15.67
CA GLN A 212 19.40 12.57 16.86
C GLN A 212 20.75 11.91 16.52
N GLN A 213 20.96 11.59 15.24
CA GLN A 213 22.12 10.87 14.75
C GLN A 213 23.15 11.77 14.01
N GLY A 214 22.76 12.97 13.57
CA GLY A 214 23.56 13.79 12.67
C GLY A 214 23.64 13.16 11.27
N GLY A 215 23.55 13.96 10.21
CA GLY A 215 23.48 13.45 8.82
C GLY A 215 24.62 12.51 8.41
N LEU A 216 25.70 12.45 9.18
CA LEU A 216 26.78 11.50 9.02
C LEU A 216 26.44 10.07 9.48
N ALA A 217 25.76 9.87 10.61
CA ALA A 217 25.43 8.51 11.08
C ALA A 217 24.44 7.82 10.14
N THR A 218 23.48 8.56 9.58
CA THR A 218 22.56 8.04 8.56
C THR A 218 23.30 7.62 7.29
N LYS A 219 24.27 8.43 6.83
CA LYS A 219 25.12 8.09 5.67
C LYS A 219 25.97 6.84 5.93
N ILE A 220 26.53 6.70 7.14
CA ILE A 220 27.30 5.52 7.53
C ILE A 220 26.42 4.27 7.56
N LEU A 221 25.20 4.38 8.10
CA LEU A 221 24.26 3.26 8.16
C LEU A 221 23.85 2.81 6.75
N ALA A 222 23.51 3.76 5.87
CA ALA A 222 23.20 3.47 4.47
C ALA A 222 24.37 2.80 3.74
N ASP A 223 25.59 3.28 3.95
CA ASP A 223 26.81 2.69 3.37
C ASP A 223 27.07 1.27 3.91
N LEU A 224 26.85 1.03 5.21
CA LEU A 224 26.96 -0.31 5.80
C LEU A 224 25.94 -1.29 5.20
N ILE A 225 24.70 -0.84 4.96
CA ILE A 225 23.66 -1.66 4.34
C ILE A 225 24.03 -2.01 2.89
N GLN A 226 24.51 -1.01 2.12
CA GLN A 226 24.93 -1.23 0.73
C GLN A 226 26.13 -2.17 0.62
N ASN A 227 27.03 -2.16 1.61
CA ASN A 227 28.26 -2.96 1.61
C ASN A 227 28.15 -4.29 2.38
N GLY A 228 26.95 -4.88 2.45
CA GLY A 228 26.76 -6.22 3.01
C GLY A 228 26.88 -6.30 4.53
N GLY A 229 26.56 -5.21 5.24
CA GLY A 229 26.42 -5.21 6.69
C GLY A 229 27.70 -4.94 7.48
N LYS A 230 28.84 -4.72 6.81
CA LYS A 230 30.14 -4.59 7.45
C LYS A 230 31.06 -3.60 6.74
N THR A 231 31.99 -3.01 7.48
CA THR A 231 33.07 -2.21 6.91
C THR A 231 34.36 -2.40 7.72
N ALA A 232 35.50 -2.44 7.04
CA ALA A 232 36.82 -2.42 7.68
C ALA A 232 37.20 -1.01 8.18
N MET A 233 36.40 -0.01 7.84
CA MET A 233 36.64 1.38 8.20
C MET A 233 36.17 1.63 9.63
N THR A 234 37.13 1.74 10.55
CA THR A 234 36.87 1.85 12.00
C THR A 234 37.16 3.27 12.50
N ASP A 235 36.92 3.51 13.78
CA ASP A 235 37.33 4.76 14.45
C ASP A 235 38.86 4.96 14.46
N LYS A 236 39.63 3.91 14.16
CA LYS A 236 41.09 3.93 14.02
C LYS A 236 41.58 4.25 12.62
N SER A 237 40.73 4.17 11.59
CA SER A 237 41.12 4.42 10.20
C SER A 237 41.77 5.80 9.99
N PRO A 238 42.69 5.95 9.01
CA PRO A 238 43.33 7.22 8.71
C PRO A 238 42.31 8.34 8.42
N PRO A 239 42.53 9.58 8.90
CA PRO A 239 41.64 10.71 8.64
C PRO A 239 41.39 10.97 7.15
N ALA A 240 42.40 10.75 6.30
CA ALA A 240 42.31 10.94 4.86
C ALA A 240 41.30 9.96 4.20
N GLU A 241 41.25 8.71 4.65
CA GLU A 241 40.29 7.72 4.16
C GLU A 241 38.86 8.09 4.55
N ILE A 242 38.66 8.45 5.83
CA ILE A 242 37.36 8.90 6.36
C ILE A 242 36.84 10.13 5.60
N TYR A 243 37.73 11.07 5.32
CA TYR A 243 37.40 12.26 4.55
C TYR A 243 37.06 11.93 3.09
N ALA A 244 37.84 11.07 2.43
CA ALA A 244 37.60 10.68 1.04
C ALA A 244 36.23 9.99 0.86
N LYS A 245 35.79 9.20 1.84
CA LYS A 245 34.53 8.43 1.72
C LYS A 245 33.29 9.23 2.13
N TRP A 246 33.37 10.02 3.21
CA TRP A 246 32.18 10.67 3.77
C TRP A 246 32.25 12.19 3.80
N ASN A 247 33.36 12.79 3.35
CA ASN A 247 33.63 14.23 3.34
C ASN A 247 33.46 14.88 4.72
N VAL A 248 34.01 14.23 5.75
CA VAL A 248 33.89 14.65 7.16
C VAL A 248 35.19 14.45 7.91
N SER A 249 35.33 15.17 9.03
CA SER A 249 36.46 14.98 9.94
C SER A 249 36.34 13.64 10.70
N LYS A 250 37.50 13.07 11.07
CA LYS A 250 37.58 11.87 11.92
C LYS A 250 36.86 12.05 13.26
N GLY A 251 36.85 13.27 13.81
CA GLY A 251 36.11 13.59 15.03
C GLY A 251 34.59 13.45 14.88
N SER A 252 34.03 13.97 13.78
CA SER A 252 32.60 13.82 13.46
C SER A 252 32.23 12.35 13.21
N TYR A 253 33.10 11.61 12.52
CA TYR A 253 32.93 10.18 12.27
C TYR A 253 32.86 9.37 13.58
N LYS A 254 33.78 9.60 14.52
CA LYS A 254 33.76 8.94 15.83
C LYS A 254 32.48 9.22 16.61
N LYS A 255 31.98 10.46 16.58
CA LYS A 255 30.72 10.82 17.24
C LYS A 255 29.53 10.08 16.62
N ALA A 256 29.47 10.00 15.30
CA ALA A 256 28.43 9.27 14.58
C ALA A 256 28.45 7.77 14.91
N LEU A 257 29.62 7.13 14.90
CA LEU A 257 29.78 5.73 15.31
C LEU A 257 29.39 5.50 16.78
N GLY A 258 29.79 6.40 17.69
CA GLY A 258 29.40 6.32 19.09
C GLY A 258 27.89 6.42 19.30
N SER A 259 27.20 7.25 18.51
CA SER A 259 25.74 7.33 18.52
C SER A 259 25.09 6.03 18.03
N LEU A 260 25.56 5.49 16.91
CA LEU A 260 25.06 4.23 16.34
C LEU A 260 25.30 3.04 17.28
N TYR A 261 26.44 3.00 17.96
CA TYR A 261 26.78 1.98 18.94
C TYR A 261 25.89 2.06 20.19
N LYS A 262 25.67 3.26 20.74
CA LYS A 262 24.75 3.49 21.88
C LYS A 262 23.32 3.04 21.57
N GLN A 263 22.90 3.20 20.32
CA GLN A 263 21.58 2.78 19.85
C GLN A 263 21.51 1.29 19.48
N LYS A 264 22.57 0.53 19.73
CA LYS A 264 22.67 -0.92 19.43
C LYS A 264 22.38 -1.25 17.96
N LEU A 265 22.70 -0.34 17.04
CA LEU A 265 22.57 -0.56 15.60
C LEU A 265 23.83 -1.19 14.99
N ILE A 266 25.00 -0.94 15.59
CA ILE A 266 26.29 -1.47 15.12
C ILE A 266 27.11 -2.06 16.28
N THR A 267 27.97 -3.04 15.98
CA THR A 267 29.11 -3.41 16.83
C THR A 267 30.38 -2.78 16.26
N ILE A 268 31.25 -2.34 17.15
CA ILE A 268 32.55 -1.75 16.81
C ILE A 268 33.61 -2.68 17.37
N SER A 269 34.44 -3.23 16.50
CA SER A 269 35.64 -4.01 16.86
C SER A 269 36.90 -3.25 16.41
N LYS A 270 38.08 -3.76 16.76
CA LYS A 270 39.36 -3.17 16.33
C LYS A 270 39.56 -3.23 14.80
N GLN A 271 38.90 -4.16 14.11
CA GLN A 271 39.16 -4.49 12.72
C GLN A 271 37.98 -4.15 11.80
N GLU A 272 36.77 -4.08 12.34
CA GLU A 272 35.56 -3.87 11.56
C GLU A 272 34.41 -3.28 12.38
N ILE A 273 33.50 -2.62 11.67
CA ILE A 273 32.20 -2.22 12.18
C ILE A 273 31.17 -3.08 11.48
N LYS A 274 30.26 -3.69 12.25
CA LYS A 274 29.20 -4.55 11.73
C LYS A 274 27.84 -4.01 12.15
N LEU A 275 26.86 -4.10 11.27
CA LEU A 275 25.46 -3.93 11.65
C LEU A 275 25.08 -5.05 12.61
N ILE A 276 24.43 -4.67 13.71
CA ILE A 276 23.78 -5.64 14.58
C ILE A 276 22.56 -6.13 13.81
N SER A 277 22.67 -7.33 13.25
CA SER A 277 21.47 -8.09 12.90
C SER A 277 20.77 -8.37 14.23
N THR A 278 19.57 -7.82 14.42
CA THR A 278 18.72 -8.13 15.56
C THR A 278 18.41 -9.63 15.51
N LYS A 279 19.27 -10.44 16.14
CA LYS A 279 18.87 -11.72 16.68
C LYS A 279 17.84 -11.41 17.75
N SER A 280 16.59 -11.71 17.45
CA SER A 280 15.56 -11.89 18.46
C SER A 280 15.95 -13.12 19.28
N ASP A 281 16.17 -12.95 20.58
CA ASP A 281 15.82 -14.00 21.55
C ASP A 281 14.30 -14.12 21.62
#